data_AF-A0A6A4IVG9-F1
#
_entry.id   AF-A0A6A4IVG9-F1
#
_cell.length_a   1.000
_cell.length_b   1.000
_cell.length_c   1.000
_cell.angle_alpha   90.00
_cell.angle_beta   90.00
_cell.angle_gamma   90.00
#
_symmetry.space_group_name_H-M   'P 1'
#
loop_
_entity.id
_entity.type
_entity.pdbx_description
1 polymer ?
#
loop_
_entity_poly.entity_id
_entity_poly.type
_entity_poly.pdbx_seq_one_letter_code
_entity_poly.pdbx_strand_id
1 'polypeptide(L)'
;MASARPNVFMFSTLIRVQRLSPCSPCISRKIQIRPASSTSSPSPKTRGRPRKTAVEEDSTEIASGSSPGKRGRPRKVALEDFAEPAAGKSSAPPKKRSRPEKVTLEDFAKPRAVKKPGNRFTPHPNSPEDKTELPPREDWRQIFSWVPIHDRVSISNPAASEAVANCFVPKGEKDRVIVEAFPGPGQLTRSLLALPKERIKKLIVLEGEPKYLDYLRPLADLDPRVTIIPYAASEWDTFDKVEEQGLLNDIETLGWNEGVHPQLQFISHLPITGLGEQLIAQFLRLIPNRNWLFKYGRVKMNLLLSEYVWQLKEIPRCALFNELQPYADHFHPMPIRKPNEQTIINNRRIGVPFQAVALTPLEEQVIDPAKLDIWDYCVRRLFVRRATALDQCIEDLGPGAKSLLPKLNSKINTEAQWPFAPTDLGINDAMLDSYKGRNTQR
;
A
#
# COMPACT_ATOMS: atom_id res chain seq x y z
N MET A 1 11.45 1.67 -18.70
CA MET A 1 11.72 2.11 -17.31
C MET A 1 11.08 1.09 -16.37
N ALA A 2 11.88 0.22 -15.75
CA ALA A 2 11.39 -0.76 -14.80
C ALA A 2 11.05 -0.04 -13.49
N SER A 3 9.76 0.11 -13.18
CA SER A 3 9.31 0.54 -11.86
C SER A 3 9.72 -0.54 -10.86
N ALA A 4 10.68 -0.23 -9.99
CA ALA A 4 11.02 -1.08 -8.85
C ALA A 4 9.73 -1.34 -8.05
N ARG A 5 9.35 -2.60 -7.85
CA ARG A 5 8.25 -2.92 -6.93
C ARG A 5 8.80 -2.86 -5.50
N PRO A 6 8.05 -2.34 -4.53
CA PRO A 6 8.47 -2.37 -3.12
C PRO A 6 8.69 -3.81 -2.62
N ASN A 7 9.56 -3.95 -1.62
CA ASN A 7 10.09 -5.21 -1.11
C ASN A 7 9.00 -6.04 -0.39
N VAL A 8 8.51 -7.09 -1.05
CA VAL A 8 7.58 -8.12 -0.53
C VAL A 8 8.08 -8.73 0.79
N PHE A 9 9.40 -8.83 0.96
CA PHE A 9 10.07 -9.51 2.07
C PHE A 9 9.81 -8.87 3.46
N MET A 10 9.48 -7.58 3.51
CA MET A 10 9.22 -6.88 4.78
C MET A 10 7.92 -7.35 5.46
N PHE A 11 6.95 -7.85 4.69
CA PHE A 11 5.58 -7.94 5.19
C PHE A 11 5.32 -9.16 6.06
N SER A 12 5.90 -10.32 5.76
CA SER A 12 5.66 -11.53 6.56
C SER A 12 6.49 -11.56 7.85
N THR A 13 7.66 -10.92 7.87
CA THR A 13 8.66 -10.94 8.98
C THR A 13 8.18 -10.30 10.27
N LEU A 14 7.23 -9.36 10.20
CA LEU A 14 6.97 -8.43 11.30
C LEU A 14 5.57 -8.53 11.89
N ILE A 15 4.65 -9.09 11.13
CA ILE A 15 3.22 -9.02 11.43
C ILE A 15 2.55 -10.36 11.15
N ARG A 16 1.60 -10.71 12.01
CA ARG A 16 0.57 -11.68 11.71
C ARG A 16 -0.56 -10.95 11.01
N VAL A 17 -0.97 -11.47 9.86
CA VAL A 17 -2.27 -11.09 9.31
C VAL A 17 -3.31 -12.04 9.84
N GLN A 18 -4.25 -11.46 10.59
CA GLN A 18 -5.36 -12.18 11.13
C GLN A 18 -6.45 -12.24 10.06
N ARG A 19 -6.89 -13.46 9.74
CA ARG A 19 -8.13 -13.65 8.99
C ARG A 19 -9.24 -13.14 9.90
N LEU A 20 -9.85 -12.02 9.55
CA LEU A 20 -11.01 -11.52 10.30
C LEU A 20 -12.12 -12.56 10.15
N SER A 21 -12.63 -13.03 11.29
CA SER A 21 -13.76 -13.98 11.30
C SER A 21 -14.89 -13.37 10.48
N PRO A 22 -15.55 -14.13 9.59
CA PRO A 22 -16.74 -13.63 8.94
C PRO A 22 -17.70 -13.17 10.04
N CYS A 23 -18.08 -11.89 10.03
CA CYS A 23 -19.16 -11.44 10.88
C CYS A 23 -20.32 -12.40 10.63
N SER A 24 -20.85 -13.03 11.69
CA SER A 24 -22.03 -13.88 11.59
C SER A 24 -23.06 -13.14 10.72
N PRO A 25 -23.70 -13.83 9.76
CA PRO A 25 -24.42 -13.18 8.67
C PRO A 25 -25.40 -12.16 9.26
N CYS A 26 -25.05 -10.88 9.14
CA CYS A 26 -25.99 -9.81 9.41
C CYS A 26 -27.14 -10.04 8.44
N ILE A 27 -28.32 -10.28 8.99
CA ILE A 27 -29.55 -10.64 8.31
C ILE A 27 -29.66 -9.79 7.04
N SER A 28 -29.46 -10.41 5.87
CA SER A 28 -29.81 -9.81 4.59
C SER A 28 -31.28 -9.42 4.66
N ARG A 29 -31.57 -8.15 4.95
CA ARG A 29 -32.86 -7.56 4.60
C ARG A 29 -32.91 -7.63 3.08
N LYS A 30 -33.56 -8.68 2.57
CA LYS A 30 -33.99 -8.78 1.18
C LYS A 30 -34.83 -7.53 0.90
N ILE A 31 -34.22 -6.53 0.27
CA ILE A 31 -34.96 -5.51 -0.46
C ILE A 31 -35.67 -6.28 -1.57
N GLN A 32 -36.98 -6.54 -1.39
CA GLN A 32 -37.84 -7.11 -2.43
C GLN A 32 -37.96 -6.09 -3.55
N ILE A 33 -37.08 -6.20 -4.55
CA ILE A 33 -37.30 -5.61 -5.86
C ILE A 33 -38.35 -6.50 -6.54
N ARG A 34 -39.50 -5.90 -6.88
CA ARG A 34 -40.59 -6.55 -7.62
C ARG A 34 -40.07 -7.08 -8.97
N PRO A 35 -40.47 -8.29 -9.41
CA PRO A 35 -40.08 -8.80 -10.71
C PRO A 35 -40.89 -8.12 -11.81
N ALA A 36 -40.21 -7.57 -12.80
CA ALA A 36 -40.80 -7.26 -14.10
C ALA A 36 -40.82 -8.54 -14.97
N SER A 37 -41.92 -8.68 -15.69
CA SER A 37 -42.35 -9.83 -16.48
C SER A 37 -41.40 -10.27 -17.60
N SER A 38 -41.45 -11.57 -17.84
CA SER A 38 -40.83 -12.39 -18.88
C SER A 38 -41.05 -11.93 -20.34
N THR A 39 -40.00 -12.04 -21.16
CA THR A 39 -40.14 -12.45 -22.58
C THR A 39 -38.94 -13.30 -23.03
N SER A 40 -39.30 -14.28 -23.86
CA SER A 40 -38.59 -15.40 -24.50
C SER A 40 -37.16 -15.20 -25.03
N SER A 41 -36.38 -16.27 -24.83
CA SER A 41 -35.06 -16.62 -25.39
C SER A 41 -35.07 -17.03 -26.87
N PRO A 42 -33.91 -16.91 -27.58
CA PRO A 42 -33.53 -17.86 -28.62
C PRO A 42 -32.19 -18.59 -28.32
N SER A 43 -32.10 -19.77 -28.90
CA SER A 43 -31.14 -20.87 -28.71
C SER A 43 -29.69 -20.62 -29.19
N PRO A 44 -28.69 -21.35 -28.65
CA PRO A 44 -27.29 -21.17 -29.02
C PRO A 44 -26.88 -22.01 -30.24
N LYS A 45 -26.15 -21.38 -31.17
CA LYS A 45 -25.47 -22.03 -32.30
C LYS A 45 -24.14 -22.63 -31.85
N THR A 46 -24.01 -23.93 -32.00
CA THR A 46 -22.78 -24.72 -31.86
C THR A 46 -21.80 -24.41 -32.99
N ARG A 47 -20.58 -23.96 -32.65
CA ARG A 47 -19.43 -23.91 -33.57
C ARG A 47 -18.43 -24.99 -33.17
N GLY A 48 -18.34 -26.02 -34.00
CA GLY A 48 -17.32 -27.07 -33.90
C GLY A 48 -15.93 -26.54 -34.26
N ARG A 49 -14.92 -27.05 -33.55
CA ARG A 49 -13.51 -26.87 -33.87
C ARG A 49 -12.90 -28.27 -34.08
N PRO A 50 -12.18 -28.52 -35.19
CA PRO A 50 -11.73 -29.86 -35.51
C PRO A 50 -10.57 -30.32 -34.61
N ARG A 51 -10.66 -31.59 -34.19
CA ARG A 51 -9.58 -32.39 -33.59
C ARG A 51 -8.47 -32.58 -34.63
N LYS A 52 -7.23 -32.29 -34.25
CA LYS A 52 -6.04 -32.71 -35.02
C LYS A 52 -5.49 -33.97 -34.38
N THR A 53 -5.34 -34.99 -35.22
CA THR A 53 -4.96 -36.37 -34.95
C THR A 53 -3.53 -36.50 -34.43
N ALA A 54 -3.35 -37.50 -33.55
CA ALA A 54 -2.08 -38.11 -33.23
C ALA A 54 -1.62 -39.00 -34.39
N VAL A 55 -0.31 -39.08 -34.63
CA VAL A 55 0.35 -40.14 -35.38
C VAL A 55 1.55 -40.58 -34.55
N GLU A 56 1.68 -41.89 -34.46
CA GLU A 56 2.65 -42.67 -33.69
C GLU A 56 4.09 -42.58 -34.22
N GLU A 57 4.95 -43.13 -33.38
CA GLU A 57 6.39 -43.33 -33.42
C GLU A 57 6.89 -44.09 -34.66
N ASP A 58 8.11 -43.77 -35.12
CA ASP A 58 9.10 -44.84 -35.36
C ASP A 58 10.54 -44.32 -35.24
N SER A 59 11.36 -45.26 -34.79
CA SER A 59 12.75 -45.29 -34.37
C SER A 59 13.80 -45.11 -35.48
N THR A 60 14.99 -44.60 -35.13
CA THR A 60 16.31 -45.16 -35.46
C THR A 60 17.48 -44.29 -34.94
N GLU A 61 18.59 -44.99 -34.70
CA GLU A 61 19.79 -44.61 -33.95
C GLU A 61 20.88 -43.87 -34.79
N ILE A 62 21.94 -43.46 -34.08
CA ILE A 62 23.38 -43.37 -34.48
C ILE A 62 23.99 -41.99 -34.81
N ALA A 63 24.97 -41.66 -33.95
CA ALA A 63 26.28 -41.01 -34.15
C ALA A 63 26.48 -39.48 -34.21
N SER A 64 27.36 -39.08 -33.28
CA SER A 64 28.57 -38.25 -33.45
C SER A 64 28.44 -36.76 -33.80
N GLY A 65 28.85 -35.94 -32.83
CA GLY A 65 29.93 -34.98 -32.99
C GLY A 65 29.66 -33.70 -33.79
N SER A 66 29.52 -32.57 -33.10
CA SER A 66 30.17 -31.31 -33.51
C SER A 66 29.96 -30.19 -32.48
N SER A 67 31.05 -29.46 -32.23
CA SER A 67 31.18 -28.35 -31.28
C SER A 67 30.38 -27.10 -31.69
N PRO A 68 29.85 -26.30 -30.76
CA PRO A 68 29.20 -25.04 -31.11
C PRO A 68 30.23 -23.91 -31.32
N GLY A 69 30.20 -23.34 -32.52
CA GLY A 69 31.04 -22.24 -32.97
C GLY A 69 30.78 -20.91 -32.23
N LYS A 70 31.87 -20.17 -32.02
CA LYS A 70 31.93 -18.83 -31.45
C LYS A 70 31.18 -17.83 -32.34
N ARG A 71 30.15 -17.16 -31.80
CA ARG A 71 29.49 -16.02 -32.45
C ARG A 71 30.34 -14.76 -32.26
N GLY A 72 30.91 -14.27 -33.36
CA GLY A 72 31.64 -13.01 -33.44
C GLY A 72 30.71 -11.80 -33.33
N ARG A 73 31.23 -10.75 -32.69
CA ARG A 73 30.60 -9.46 -32.44
C ARG A 73 30.74 -8.55 -33.68
N PRO A 74 29.68 -7.89 -34.19
CA PRO A 74 29.81 -7.03 -35.35
C PRO A 74 30.58 -5.74 -35.04
N ARG A 75 31.40 -5.34 -36.02
CA ARG A 75 32.38 -4.26 -36.03
C ARG A 75 31.69 -2.89 -36.18
N LYS A 76 32.17 -1.90 -35.44
CA LYS A 76 31.74 -0.49 -35.45
C LYS A 76 32.20 0.15 -36.77
N VAL A 77 31.28 0.67 -37.58
CA VAL A 77 31.58 1.45 -38.78
C VAL A 77 31.70 2.93 -38.38
N ALA A 78 32.76 3.57 -38.88
CA ALA A 78 33.05 4.99 -38.71
C ALA A 78 32.11 5.84 -39.58
N LEU A 79 31.69 6.99 -39.05
CA LEU A 79 30.89 7.98 -39.75
C LEU A 79 31.86 9.02 -40.35
N GLU A 80 31.87 9.14 -41.67
CA GLU A 80 32.52 10.23 -42.40
C GLU A 80 31.51 11.32 -42.78
N ASP A 81 32.07 12.52 -42.93
CA ASP A 81 31.48 13.81 -43.25
C ASP A 81 30.63 13.82 -44.52
N PHE A 82 29.49 14.53 -44.47
CA PHE A 82 28.86 15.09 -45.67
C PHE A 82 28.35 16.51 -45.41
N ALA A 83 28.78 17.38 -46.32
CA ALA A 83 28.52 18.81 -46.42
C ALA A 83 27.06 19.16 -46.79
N GLU A 84 26.73 20.44 -46.58
CA GLU A 84 25.48 21.11 -46.95
C GLU A 84 25.15 20.99 -48.46
N PRO A 85 23.87 21.19 -48.85
CA PRO A 85 23.48 22.55 -49.27
C PRO A 85 22.08 23.02 -48.82
N ALA A 86 21.94 24.34 -48.96
CA ALA A 86 20.83 25.25 -48.67
C ALA A 86 19.42 24.87 -49.18
N ALA A 87 18.40 25.32 -48.43
CA ALA A 87 17.44 26.37 -48.82
C ALA A 87 16.01 26.14 -48.29
N GLY A 88 15.50 27.13 -47.54
CA GLY A 88 14.09 27.55 -47.59
C GLY A 88 13.08 26.77 -46.75
N LYS A 89 12.83 27.22 -45.52
CA LYS A 89 11.48 27.29 -44.90
C LYS A 89 11.54 28.11 -43.61
N SER A 90 10.86 29.25 -43.61
CA SER A 90 10.67 30.15 -42.47
C SER A 90 9.87 29.46 -41.37
N SER A 91 10.54 29.00 -40.32
CA SER A 91 9.91 28.63 -39.05
C SER A 91 10.18 29.74 -38.03
N ALA A 92 9.13 30.14 -37.30
CA ALA A 92 9.22 31.17 -36.28
C ALA A 92 10.25 30.78 -35.19
N PRO A 93 11.02 31.73 -34.65
CA PRO A 93 12.07 31.44 -33.70
C PRO A 93 11.49 30.79 -32.43
N PRO A 94 12.09 29.70 -31.93
CA PRO A 94 11.64 29.06 -30.70
C PRO A 94 11.76 30.07 -29.55
N LYS A 95 10.67 30.27 -28.80
CA LYS A 95 10.65 31.10 -27.58
C LYS A 95 11.79 30.63 -26.67
N LYS A 96 12.82 31.47 -26.49
CA LYS A 96 13.91 31.25 -25.53
C LYS A 96 13.29 31.03 -24.16
N ARG A 97 13.27 29.78 -23.69
CA ARG A 97 13.00 29.47 -22.29
C ARG A 97 14.06 30.22 -21.48
N SER A 98 13.62 31.15 -20.63
CA SER A 98 14.50 31.85 -19.70
C SER A 98 15.26 30.79 -18.90
N ARG A 99 16.59 30.94 -18.88
CA ARG A 99 17.49 30.10 -18.12
C ARG A 99 17.02 30.13 -16.65
N PRO A 100 16.77 28.98 -16.00
CA PRO A 100 16.35 28.97 -14.61
C PRO A 100 17.37 29.75 -13.79
N GLU A 101 16.88 30.70 -13.00
CA GLU A 101 17.68 31.51 -12.10
C GLU A 101 18.50 30.59 -11.19
N LYS A 102 19.79 30.88 -11.03
CA LYS A 102 20.67 30.09 -10.17
C LYS A 102 20.20 30.28 -8.73
N VAL A 103 19.56 29.27 -8.18
CA VAL A 103 19.21 29.22 -6.76
C VAL A 103 20.51 29.23 -5.95
N THR A 104 20.69 30.23 -5.10
CA THR A 104 21.88 30.38 -4.26
C THR A 104 21.72 29.62 -2.95
N LEU A 105 22.83 29.32 -2.26
CA LEU A 105 22.79 28.62 -0.97
C LEU A 105 22.03 29.43 0.11
N GLU A 106 22.05 30.76 -0.01
CA GLU A 106 21.33 31.70 0.85
C GLU A 106 19.80 31.60 0.69
N ASP A 107 19.31 31.15 -0.47
CA ASP A 107 17.88 30.94 -0.70
C ASP A 107 17.34 29.69 0.00
N PHE A 108 18.21 28.76 0.41
CA PHE A 108 17.83 27.61 1.24
C PHE A 108 17.78 27.94 2.74
N ALA A 109 18.54 28.93 3.19
CA ALA A 109 18.60 29.35 4.59
C ALA A 109 17.46 30.31 4.98
N LYS A 110 16.78 30.93 4.01
CA LYS A 110 15.60 31.76 4.27
C LYS A 110 14.45 30.83 4.72
N PRO A 111 13.85 31.03 5.92
CA PRO A 111 12.66 30.29 6.30
C PRO A 111 11.63 30.46 5.20
N ARG A 112 11.20 29.36 4.58
CA ARG A 112 10.16 29.42 3.55
C ARG A 112 8.97 30.06 4.21
N ALA A 113 8.62 31.29 3.80
CA ALA A 113 7.38 31.90 4.19
C ALA A 113 6.29 30.89 3.87
N VAL A 114 5.66 30.33 4.90
CA VAL A 114 4.50 29.45 4.74
C VAL A 114 3.53 30.26 3.92
N LYS A 115 3.35 29.90 2.64
CA LYS A 115 2.41 30.59 1.77
C LYS A 115 1.10 30.52 2.53
N LYS A 116 0.60 31.68 3.00
CA LYS A 116 -0.73 31.77 3.58
C LYS A 116 -1.63 31.05 2.59
N PRO A 117 -2.30 29.95 2.97
CA PRO A 117 -3.13 29.20 2.05
C PRO A 117 -4.06 30.20 1.40
N GLY A 118 -3.94 30.35 0.09
CA GLY A 118 -4.68 31.38 -0.64
C GLY A 118 -6.15 31.20 -0.30
N ASN A 119 -6.74 32.23 0.31
CA ASN A 119 -8.07 32.23 0.91
C ASN A 119 -9.21 32.18 -0.13
N ARG A 120 -8.97 31.54 -1.28
CA ARG A 120 -9.86 31.53 -2.44
C ARG A 120 -10.44 30.14 -2.67
N PHE A 121 -10.75 29.42 -1.59
CA PHE A 121 -11.70 28.32 -1.66
C PHE A 121 -13.10 28.92 -1.54
N THR A 122 -13.67 29.34 -2.66
CA THR A 122 -15.10 29.57 -2.71
C THR A 122 -15.78 28.22 -2.51
N PRO A 123 -16.66 28.07 -1.49
CA PRO A 123 -17.47 26.86 -1.35
C PRO A 123 -18.13 26.54 -2.68
N HIS A 124 -18.22 25.26 -3.01
CA HIS A 124 -19.00 24.88 -4.19
C HIS A 124 -20.45 25.33 -3.96
N PRO A 125 -21.14 25.96 -4.93
CA PRO A 125 -22.51 26.48 -4.73
C PRO A 125 -23.51 25.41 -4.28
N ASN A 126 -23.23 24.14 -4.56
CA ASN A 126 -24.03 22.97 -4.14
C ASN A 126 -23.55 22.33 -2.81
N SER A 127 -22.58 22.92 -2.11
CA SER A 127 -22.16 22.42 -0.80
C SER A 127 -23.27 22.77 0.20
N PRO A 128 -23.83 21.80 0.95
CA PRO A 128 -24.82 22.10 1.97
C PRO A 128 -24.23 23.03 3.03
N GLU A 129 -25.07 23.94 3.55
CA GLU A 129 -24.68 24.82 4.66
C GLU A 129 -24.37 24.01 5.92
N ASP A 130 -25.21 23.00 6.19
CA ASP A 130 -24.95 22.00 7.21
C ASP A 130 -23.99 20.92 6.69
N LYS A 131 -22.81 20.84 7.31
CA LYS A 131 -21.74 19.88 6.97
C LYS A 131 -21.62 18.75 7.99
N THR A 132 -22.58 18.62 8.90
CA THR A 132 -22.66 17.48 9.84
C THR A 132 -22.89 16.17 9.07
N GLU A 133 -23.80 16.20 8.10
CA GLU A 133 -24.06 15.10 7.19
C GLU A 133 -23.20 15.18 5.92
N LEU A 134 -22.92 14.00 5.35
CA LEU A 134 -22.25 13.94 4.05
C LEU A 134 -23.26 14.22 2.93
N PRO A 135 -22.86 14.95 1.88
CA PRO A 135 -23.73 15.12 0.73
C PRO A 135 -23.99 13.77 0.05
N PRO A 136 -25.05 13.67 -0.77
CA PRO A 136 -25.29 12.49 -1.60
C PRO A 136 -24.05 12.09 -2.40
N ARG A 137 -23.81 10.78 -2.54
CA ARG A 137 -22.56 10.24 -3.09
C ARG A 137 -22.27 10.74 -4.51
N GLU A 138 -23.31 10.92 -5.29
CA GLU A 138 -23.30 11.47 -6.65
C GLU A 138 -22.67 12.88 -6.71
N ASP A 139 -22.82 13.67 -5.65
CA ASP A 139 -22.35 15.05 -5.58
C ASP A 139 -20.91 15.15 -5.07
N TRP A 140 -20.36 14.07 -4.49
CA TRP A 140 -19.00 14.06 -3.94
C TRP A 140 -17.96 14.46 -4.96
N ARG A 141 -18.12 14.02 -6.21
CA ARG A 141 -17.19 14.41 -7.27
C ARG A 141 -17.21 15.91 -7.46
N GLN A 142 -18.36 16.57 -7.46
CA GLN A 142 -18.43 18.00 -7.64
C GLN A 142 -17.90 18.76 -6.41
N ILE A 143 -18.31 18.34 -5.21
CA ILE A 143 -17.98 18.99 -3.94
C ILE A 143 -16.48 18.82 -3.61
N PHE A 144 -15.94 17.61 -3.79
CA PHE A 144 -14.56 17.27 -3.45
C PHE A 144 -13.57 17.33 -4.64
N SER A 145 -14.02 17.52 -5.90
CA SER A 145 -13.19 17.47 -7.14
C SER A 145 -11.86 18.22 -7.14
N TRP A 146 -11.78 19.34 -6.41
CA TRP A 146 -10.62 20.24 -6.45
C TRP A 146 -9.55 19.89 -5.43
N VAL A 147 -9.80 18.93 -4.56
CA VAL A 147 -8.71 18.29 -3.83
C VAL A 147 -7.82 17.66 -4.92
N PRO A 148 -6.48 17.74 -4.85
CA PRO A 148 -5.63 16.90 -5.69
C PRO A 148 -5.81 15.42 -5.29
N ILE A 149 -7.00 14.86 -5.56
CA ILE A 149 -7.46 13.49 -5.25
C ILE A 149 -6.88 12.50 -6.26
N HIS A 150 -5.78 12.81 -6.95
CA HIS A 150 -5.28 11.87 -7.94
C HIS A 150 -4.96 10.51 -7.32
N ASP A 151 -4.71 10.49 -6.01
CA ASP A 151 -4.15 9.33 -5.32
C ASP A 151 -4.81 8.98 -3.97
N ARG A 152 -5.81 9.75 -3.52
CA ARG A 152 -6.56 9.42 -2.28
C ARG A 152 -7.84 8.68 -2.63
N VAL A 153 -8.07 7.58 -1.93
CA VAL A 153 -9.28 6.77 -2.08
C VAL A 153 -9.93 6.69 -0.72
N SER A 154 -11.22 6.99 -0.67
CA SER A 154 -12.02 6.95 0.54
C SER A 154 -13.23 6.06 0.31
N ILE A 155 -13.60 5.27 1.33
CA ILE A 155 -14.88 4.58 1.29
C ILE A 155 -16.01 5.62 1.27
N SER A 156 -17.02 5.38 0.43
CA SER A 156 -18.11 6.31 0.16
C SER A 156 -19.49 5.67 0.30
N ASN A 157 -19.56 4.34 0.27
CA ASN A 157 -20.79 3.60 0.50
C ASN A 157 -21.01 3.41 2.01
N PRO A 158 -22.13 3.89 2.58
CA PRO A 158 -22.40 3.76 4.02
C PRO A 158 -22.48 2.32 4.51
N ALA A 159 -23.09 1.41 3.76
CA ALA A 159 -23.24 0.01 4.14
C ALA A 159 -21.89 -0.73 4.12
N ALA A 160 -21.07 -0.49 3.08
CA ALA A 160 -19.72 -1.04 3.03
C ALA A 160 -18.84 -0.48 4.16
N SER A 161 -18.99 0.81 4.46
CA SER A 161 -18.29 1.48 5.55
C SER A 161 -18.68 0.94 6.92
N GLU A 162 -19.96 0.64 7.14
CA GLU A 162 -20.46 -0.03 8.34
C GLU A 162 -19.89 -1.45 8.47
N ALA A 163 -19.85 -2.22 7.38
CA ALA A 163 -19.24 -3.53 7.36
C ALA A 163 -17.74 -3.47 7.71
N VAL A 164 -17.00 -2.51 7.13
CA VAL A 164 -15.58 -2.28 7.45
C VAL A 164 -15.40 -1.87 8.91
N ALA A 165 -16.21 -0.95 9.43
CA ALA A 165 -16.14 -0.51 10.83
C ALA A 165 -16.38 -1.68 11.80
N ASN A 166 -17.40 -2.51 11.54
CA ASN A 166 -17.67 -3.72 12.33
C ASN A 166 -16.60 -4.80 12.18
N CYS A 167 -15.87 -4.82 11.07
CA CYS A 167 -14.78 -5.77 10.86
C CYS A 167 -13.50 -5.32 11.59
N PHE A 168 -13.19 -4.02 11.52
CA PHE A 168 -12.03 -3.43 12.19
C PHE A 168 -12.17 -3.39 13.71
N VAL A 169 -13.39 -3.14 14.17
CA VAL A 169 -13.78 -3.18 15.58
C VAL A 169 -14.94 -4.19 15.64
N PRO A 170 -14.70 -5.49 15.91
CA PRO A 170 -15.74 -6.52 16.02
C PRO A 170 -16.53 -6.47 17.33
N LYS A 171 -17.76 -6.99 17.33
CA LYS A 171 -18.62 -7.03 18.53
C LYS A 171 -17.89 -7.71 19.69
N GLY A 172 -17.95 -7.10 20.88
CA GLY A 172 -17.30 -7.58 22.10
C GLY A 172 -16.04 -6.82 22.49
N GLU A 173 -15.41 -6.09 21.55
CA GLU A 173 -14.36 -5.14 21.89
C GLU A 173 -14.93 -3.95 22.66
N LYS A 174 -14.15 -3.41 23.60
CA LYS A 174 -14.54 -2.30 24.47
C LYS A 174 -13.43 -1.27 24.56
N ASP A 175 -13.84 -0.02 24.82
CA ASP A 175 -12.98 1.09 25.19
C ASP A 175 -11.80 1.36 24.23
N ARG A 176 -12.00 1.11 22.93
CA ARG A 176 -10.95 1.33 21.93
C ARG A 176 -10.61 2.82 21.81
N VAL A 177 -9.31 3.11 21.78
CA VAL A 177 -8.76 4.40 21.38
C VAL A 177 -8.21 4.24 19.97
N ILE A 178 -8.84 4.92 19.02
CA ILE A 178 -8.55 4.76 17.60
C ILE A 178 -7.87 6.01 17.06
N VAL A 179 -6.73 5.83 16.40
CA VAL A 179 -6.12 6.87 15.56
C VAL A 179 -6.47 6.57 14.11
N GLU A 180 -7.33 7.38 13.50
CA GLU A 180 -7.77 7.26 12.10
C GLU A 180 -7.00 8.24 11.21
N ALA A 181 -6.24 7.72 10.23
CA ALA A 181 -5.45 8.51 9.30
C ALA A 181 -6.05 8.50 7.88
N PHE A 182 -6.07 9.68 7.25
CA PHE A 182 -6.63 9.89 5.91
C PHE A 182 -8.10 9.44 5.78
N PRO A 183 -9.01 9.93 6.65
CA PRO A 183 -10.43 9.58 6.58
C PRO A 183 -11.10 10.06 5.27
N GLY A 184 -10.50 11.02 4.56
CA GLY A 184 -11.14 11.69 3.44
C GLY A 184 -12.42 12.40 3.91
N PRO A 185 -13.55 12.28 3.19
CA PRO A 185 -14.83 12.85 3.63
C PRO A 185 -15.30 12.35 5.01
N GLY A 186 -14.78 11.23 5.52
CA GLY A 186 -15.13 10.74 6.86
C GLY A 186 -16.37 9.85 6.90
N GLN A 187 -16.62 9.07 5.84
CA GLN A 187 -17.67 8.05 5.85
C GLN A 187 -17.33 6.92 6.83
N LEU A 188 -16.07 6.47 6.86
CA LEU A 188 -15.60 5.48 7.84
C LEU A 188 -15.64 6.04 9.26
N THR A 189 -15.19 7.27 9.46
CA THR A 189 -15.30 8.00 10.74
C THR A 189 -16.74 7.98 11.28
N ARG A 190 -17.73 8.29 10.44
CA ARG A 190 -19.16 8.24 10.82
C ARG A 190 -19.62 6.82 11.15
N SER A 191 -19.23 5.83 10.36
CA SER A 191 -19.53 4.42 10.65
C SER A 191 -18.89 3.92 11.95
N LEU A 192 -17.69 4.39 12.28
CA LEU A 192 -17.05 4.11 13.57
C LEU A 192 -17.83 4.76 14.72
N LEU A 193 -18.25 6.01 14.57
CA LEU A 193 -19.04 6.71 15.61
C LEU A 193 -20.42 6.11 15.85
N ALA A 194 -21.02 5.53 14.80
CA ALA A 194 -22.29 4.81 14.87
C ALA A 194 -22.19 3.47 15.63
N LEU A 195 -20.98 2.94 15.84
CA LEU A 195 -20.80 1.76 16.70
C LEU A 195 -21.22 2.09 18.15
N PRO A 196 -21.69 1.08 18.92
CA PRO A 196 -22.01 1.25 20.34
C PRO A 196 -20.93 2.02 21.11
N LYS A 197 -21.34 2.97 21.96
CA LYS A 197 -20.42 3.88 22.67
C LYS A 197 -19.38 3.13 23.51
N GLU A 198 -19.75 2.00 24.07
CA GLU A 198 -18.86 1.11 24.84
C GLU A 198 -17.68 0.56 24.02
N ARG A 199 -17.79 0.48 22.69
CA ARG A 199 -16.74 -0.08 21.82
C ARG A 199 -15.61 0.90 21.55
N ILE A 200 -15.91 2.20 21.47
CA ILE A 200 -14.94 3.25 21.13
C ILE A 200 -15.02 4.32 22.21
N LYS A 201 -13.95 4.40 23.00
CA LYS A 201 -13.75 5.42 24.03
C LYS A 201 -13.35 6.76 23.41
N LYS A 202 -12.45 6.72 22.41
CA LYS A 202 -11.84 7.91 21.80
C LYS A 202 -11.49 7.66 20.34
N LEU A 203 -11.72 8.65 19.48
CA LEU A 203 -11.41 8.63 18.05
C LEU A 203 -10.62 9.89 17.68
N ILE A 204 -9.34 9.72 17.37
CA ILE A 204 -8.40 10.77 16.98
C ILE A 204 -8.25 10.72 15.46
N VAL A 205 -8.72 11.75 14.76
CA VAL A 205 -8.80 11.77 13.30
C VAL A 205 -7.75 12.71 12.73
N LEU A 206 -6.88 12.20 11.85
CA LEU A 206 -5.78 12.92 11.22
C LEU A 206 -6.12 13.23 9.75
N GLU A 207 -6.49 14.48 9.46
CA GLU A 207 -6.77 14.94 8.09
C GLU A 207 -6.16 16.32 7.84
N GLY A 208 -5.35 16.43 6.79
CA GLY A 208 -4.70 17.69 6.41
C GLY A 208 -5.44 18.48 5.33
N GLU A 209 -6.40 17.88 4.64
CA GLU A 209 -7.12 18.54 3.54
C GLU A 209 -8.27 19.41 4.07
N PRO A 210 -8.23 20.75 3.87
CA PRO A 210 -9.24 21.66 4.41
C PRO A 210 -10.68 21.32 3.99
N LYS A 211 -10.88 20.84 2.76
CA LYS A 211 -12.21 20.48 2.25
C LYS A 211 -12.83 19.28 2.96
N TYR A 212 -12.02 18.36 3.45
CA TYR A 212 -12.50 17.24 4.25
C TYR A 212 -12.70 17.68 5.69
N LEU A 213 -11.82 18.54 6.22
CA LEU A 213 -11.96 19.12 7.56
C LEU A 213 -13.29 19.86 7.76
N ASP A 214 -13.79 20.52 6.73
CA ASP A 214 -15.13 21.15 6.72
C ASP A 214 -16.27 20.19 7.10
N TYR A 215 -16.15 18.90 6.76
CA TYR A 215 -17.13 17.86 7.07
C TYR A 215 -16.76 17.01 8.29
N LEU A 216 -15.53 17.13 8.79
CA LEU A 216 -15.05 16.38 9.95
C LEU A 216 -15.17 17.17 11.25
N ARG A 217 -14.90 18.48 11.23
CA ARG A 217 -14.97 19.34 12.43
C ARG A 217 -16.35 19.32 13.11
N PRO A 218 -17.48 19.40 12.38
CA PRO A 218 -18.80 19.32 13.02
C PRO A 218 -19.02 18.01 13.79
N LEU A 219 -18.31 16.92 13.43
CA LEU A 219 -18.42 15.66 14.17
C LEU A 219 -17.83 15.75 15.58
N ALA A 220 -16.79 16.55 15.78
CA ALA A 220 -16.22 16.78 17.11
C ALA A 220 -17.13 17.64 18.00
N ASP A 221 -17.91 18.53 17.40
CA ASP A 221 -18.93 19.30 18.13
C ASP A 221 -20.11 18.41 18.56
N LEU A 222 -20.44 17.39 17.75
CA LEU A 222 -21.55 16.47 17.99
C LEU A 222 -21.23 15.30 18.92
N ASP A 223 -19.99 14.78 18.87
CA ASP A 223 -19.58 13.63 19.68
C ASP A 223 -18.25 13.92 20.41
N PRO A 224 -18.26 14.01 21.76
CA PRO A 224 -17.07 14.36 22.54
C PRO A 224 -15.96 13.29 22.47
N ARG A 225 -16.24 12.10 21.92
CA ARG A 225 -15.23 11.07 21.69
C ARG A 225 -14.27 11.42 20.54
N VAL A 226 -14.66 12.36 19.67
CA VAL A 226 -13.91 12.69 18.45
C VAL A 226 -12.98 13.86 18.69
N THR A 227 -11.74 13.74 18.24
CA THR A 227 -10.79 14.85 18.17
C THR A 227 -10.22 14.93 16.77
N ILE A 228 -10.38 16.08 16.11
CA ILE A 228 -9.87 16.31 14.75
C ILE A 228 -8.53 17.03 14.83
N ILE A 229 -7.50 16.41 14.25
CA ILE A 229 -6.15 16.97 14.11
C ILE A 229 -5.97 17.39 12.64
N PRO A 230 -5.84 18.70 12.35
CA PRO A 230 -5.85 19.23 10.99
C PRO A 230 -4.49 19.10 10.28
N TYR A 231 -3.84 17.94 10.43
CA TYR A 231 -2.53 17.63 9.85
C TYR A 231 -2.57 16.26 9.16
N ALA A 232 -1.75 16.09 8.12
CA ALA A 232 -1.72 14.85 7.36
C ALA A 232 -0.87 13.79 8.05
N ALA A 233 -1.38 12.57 8.18
CA ALA A 233 -0.64 11.45 8.79
C ALA A 233 0.64 11.02 8.04
N SER A 234 0.92 11.57 6.86
CA SER A 234 2.19 11.41 6.15
C SER A 234 3.32 12.29 6.71
N GLU A 235 2.96 13.29 7.52
CA GLU A 235 3.88 14.19 8.20
C GLU A 235 4.10 13.65 9.61
N TRP A 236 5.33 13.22 9.93
CA TRP A 236 5.64 12.58 11.22
C TRP A 236 5.37 13.50 12.42
N ASP A 237 5.61 14.80 12.27
CA ASP A 237 5.32 15.84 13.26
C ASP A 237 3.83 15.86 13.69
N THR A 238 2.92 15.31 12.86
CA THR A 238 1.50 15.14 13.24
C THR A 238 1.36 14.30 14.50
N PHE A 239 2.19 13.26 14.66
CA PHE A 239 2.13 12.39 15.83
C PHE A 239 2.74 13.05 17.06
N ASP A 240 3.74 13.92 16.89
CA ASP A 240 4.23 14.77 17.98
C ASP A 240 3.11 15.69 18.48
N LYS A 241 2.28 16.23 17.58
CA LYS A 241 1.09 17.03 17.99
C LYS A 241 0.05 16.21 18.75
N VAL A 242 -0.16 14.94 18.38
CA VAL A 242 -1.05 14.04 19.11
C VAL A 242 -0.54 13.80 20.53
N GLU A 243 0.77 13.64 20.70
CA GLU A 243 1.43 13.44 21.99
C GLU A 243 1.46 14.73 22.83
N GLU A 244 1.82 15.87 22.25
CA GLU A 244 1.82 17.19 22.90
C GLU A 244 0.44 17.57 23.45
N GLN A 245 -0.64 17.20 22.74
CA GLN A 245 -2.01 17.41 23.21
C GLN A 245 -2.45 16.40 24.28
N GLY A 246 -1.60 15.43 24.62
CA GLY A 246 -1.89 14.42 25.63
C GLY A 246 -3.02 13.46 25.26
N LEU A 247 -3.33 13.32 23.96
CA LEU A 247 -4.47 12.54 23.50
C LEU A 247 -4.31 11.04 23.74
N LEU A 248 -3.07 10.59 24.01
CA LEU A 248 -2.72 9.21 24.32
C LEU A 248 -2.25 9.02 25.77
N ASN A 249 -2.35 10.05 26.64
CA ASN A 249 -1.85 9.98 28.02
C ASN A 249 -2.62 8.98 28.91
N ASP A 250 -3.85 8.64 28.55
CA ASP A 250 -4.69 7.68 29.25
C ASP A 250 -4.51 6.23 28.77
N ILE A 251 -3.54 5.99 27.87
CA ILE A 251 -3.25 4.68 27.32
C ILE A 251 -2.12 4.04 28.10
N GLU A 252 -2.39 2.87 28.67
CA GLU A 252 -1.39 2.06 29.34
C GLU A 252 -0.37 1.52 28.34
N THR A 253 0.92 1.67 28.68
CA THR A 253 2.00 1.06 27.90
C THR A 253 2.16 -0.38 28.34
N LEU A 254 1.98 -1.32 27.40
CA LEU A 254 2.17 -2.75 27.66
C LEU A 254 3.54 -3.22 27.23
N GLY A 255 4.09 -4.17 27.97
CA GLY A 255 5.24 -4.94 27.54
C GLY A 255 4.97 -5.65 26.21
N TRP A 256 5.99 -5.79 25.37
CA TRP A 256 5.83 -6.39 24.03
C TRP A 256 5.22 -7.80 24.04
N ASN A 257 5.56 -8.58 25.06
CA ASN A 257 5.13 -9.98 25.22
C ASN A 257 3.79 -10.11 25.97
N GLU A 258 3.19 -9.02 26.45
CA GLU A 258 1.96 -9.08 27.25
C GLU A 258 0.70 -9.30 26.41
N GLY A 259 0.80 -9.16 25.09
CA GLY A 259 -0.34 -9.35 24.21
C GLY A 259 -0.40 -8.31 23.10
N VAL A 260 -1.45 -8.41 22.29
CA VAL A 260 -1.88 -7.32 21.40
C VAL A 260 -2.52 -6.24 22.25
N HIS A 261 -2.23 -4.97 21.96
CA HIS A 261 -2.75 -3.87 22.76
C HIS A 261 -4.30 -3.88 22.77
N PRO A 262 -4.94 -3.93 23.96
CA PRO A 262 -6.39 -4.14 24.07
C PRO A 262 -7.22 -2.88 23.80
N GLN A 263 -6.62 -1.69 23.86
CA GLN A 263 -7.32 -0.41 23.70
C GLN A 263 -6.85 0.36 22.46
N LEU A 264 -5.54 0.51 22.25
CA LEU A 264 -5.01 1.32 21.15
C LEU A 264 -5.04 0.58 19.81
N GLN A 265 -5.57 1.25 18.78
CA GLN A 265 -5.66 0.76 17.42
C GLN A 265 -5.39 1.89 16.41
N PHE A 266 -4.69 1.57 15.33
CA PHE A 266 -4.51 2.48 14.19
C PHE A 266 -5.41 2.05 13.03
N ILE A 267 -6.08 3.00 12.38
CA ILE A 267 -6.90 2.79 11.19
C ILE A 267 -6.44 3.75 10.10
N SER A 268 -6.32 3.31 8.85
CA SER A 268 -5.93 4.23 7.76
C SER A 268 -6.44 3.84 6.38
N HIS A 269 -6.78 4.85 5.57
CA HIS A 269 -6.93 4.69 4.13
C HIS A 269 -5.59 5.03 3.47
N LEU A 270 -4.89 4.02 2.95
CA LEU A 270 -3.61 4.26 2.31
C LEU A 270 -3.81 4.86 0.91
N PRO A 271 -3.07 5.93 0.56
CA PRO A 271 -3.04 6.43 -0.80
C PRO A 271 -2.63 5.34 -1.81
N ILE A 272 -3.18 5.38 -3.02
CA ILE A 272 -2.83 4.40 -4.09
C ILE A 272 -1.45 4.66 -4.73
N THR A 273 -0.78 5.74 -4.35
CA THR A 273 0.53 6.12 -4.87
C THR A 273 1.68 5.36 -4.23
N GLY A 274 2.86 5.58 -4.80
CA GLY A 274 4.12 5.27 -4.12
C GLY A 274 4.21 5.86 -2.70
N LEU A 275 3.48 6.93 -2.37
CA LEU A 275 3.40 7.43 -0.99
C LEU A 275 2.75 6.41 -0.05
N GLY A 276 1.65 5.78 -0.43
CA GLY A 276 1.01 4.75 0.41
C GLY A 276 1.89 3.51 0.56
N GLU A 277 2.59 3.11 -0.50
CA GLU A 277 3.61 2.04 -0.46
C GLU A 277 4.77 2.38 0.48
N GLN A 278 5.25 3.62 0.43
CA GLN A 278 6.32 4.10 1.31
C GLN A 278 5.84 4.15 2.76
N LEU A 279 4.62 4.64 3.00
CA LEU A 279 4.07 4.81 4.34
C LEU A 279 3.87 3.46 5.04
N ILE A 280 3.32 2.46 4.35
CA ILE A 280 3.19 1.12 4.94
C ILE A 280 4.56 0.49 5.22
N ALA A 281 5.55 0.68 4.34
CA ALA A 281 6.91 0.22 4.58
C ALA A 281 7.55 0.92 5.80
N GLN A 282 7.28 2.21 5.99
CA GLN A 282 7.71 2.94 7.18
C GLN A 282 7.04 2.41 8.45
N PHE A 283 5.71 2.18 8.44
CA PHE A 283 5.00 1.59 9.57
C PHE A 283 5.59 0.25 9.97
N LEU A 284 5.85 -0.63 9.00
CA LEU A 284 6.45 -1.94 9.26
C LEU A 284 7.87 -1.81 9.82
N ARG A 285 8.70 -0.91 9.26
CA ARG A 285 10.06 -0.65 9.77
C ARG A 285 10.09 -0.21 11.24
N LEU A 286 9.03 0.42 11.74
CA LEU A 286 8.96 0.90 13.12
C LEU A 286 8.66 -0.20 14.14
N ILE A 287 8.18 -1.37 13.69
CA ILE A 287 7.78 -2.49 14.55
C ILE A 287 8.98 -3.07 15.33
N PRO A 288 10.11 -3.49 14.70
CA PRO A 288 11.24 -4.06 15.44
C PRO A 288 11.75 -3.13 16.54
N ASN A 289 11.93 -1.85 16.22
CA ASN A 289 12.47 -0.87 17.16
C ASN A 289 11.44 -0.37 18.18
N ARG A 290 10.18 -0.80 18.08
CA ARG A 290 9.08 -0.38 18.96
C ARG A 290 8.93 1.16 19.01
N ASN A 291 9.14 1.81 17.87
CA ASN A 291 9.02 3.26 17.75
C ASN A 291 7.57 3.66 17.40
N TRP A 292 7.28 4.97 17.40
CA TRP A 292 5.95 5.52 17.08
C TRP A 292 4.87 4.92 18.01
N LEU A 293 3.73 4.46 17.48
CA LEU A 293 2.66 3.84 18.28
C LEU A 293 3.07 2.49 18.88
N PHE A 294 4.13 1.85 18.38
CA PHE A 294 4.60 0.56 18.92
C PHE A 294 5.34 0.69 20.25
N LYS A 295 5.60 1.93 20.71
CA LYS A 295 6.11 2.18 22.07
C LYS A 295 5.11 1.82 23.16
N TYR A 296 3.81 1.79 22.83
CA TYR A 296 2.73 1.38 23.73
C TYR A 296 2.50 -0.14 23.75
N GLY A 297 3.26 -0.92 22.96
CA GLY A 297 3.12 -2.37 22.82
C GLY A 297 2.74 -2.80 21.41
N ARG A 298 2.16 -4.00 21.26
CA ARG A 298 1.75 -4.55 19.96
C ARG A 298 0.43 -3.96 19.48
N VAL A 299 0.48 -2.76 18.90
CA VAL A 299 -0.69 -2.03 18.38
C VAL A 299 -1.21 -2.64 17.06
N LYS A 300 -2.51 -2.95 17.00
CA LYS A 300 -3.19 -3.44 15.79
C LYS A 300 -3.35 -2.31 14.78
N MET A 301 -3.04 -2.57 13.52
CA MET A 301 -3.28 -1.66 12.40
C MET A 301 -4.36 -2.22 11.48
N ASN A 302 -5.37 -1.43 11.13
CA ASN A 302 -6.39 -1.81 10.16
C ASN A 302 -6.34 -0.84 8.98
N LEU A 303 -6.10 -1.37 7.79
CA LEU A 303 -5.76 -0.58 6.63
C LEU A 303 -6.75 -0.87 5.51
N LEU A 304 -7.21 0.18 4.84
CA LEU A 304 -7.82 0.11 3.52
C LEU A 304 -6.74 0.43 2.50
N LEU A 305 -6.35 -0.55 1.70
CA LEU A 305 -5.25 -0.43 0.73
C LEU A 305 -5.59 -1.12 -0.58
N SER A 306 -4.94 -0.69 -1.66
CA SER A 306 -5.19 -1.27 -2.98
C SER A 306 -4.73 -2.73 -3.04
N GLU A 307 -5.45 -3.54 -3.81
CA GLU A 307 -5.11 -4.94 -4.02
C GLU A 307 -3.67 -5.10 -4.53
N TYR A 308 -3.14 -4.14 -5.28
CA TYR A 308 -1.74 -4.19 -5.70
C TYR A 308 -0.75 -4.14 -4.54
N VAL A 309 -0.97 -3.24 -3.57
CA VAL A 309 -0.15 -3.16 -2.36
C VAL A 309 -0.33 -4.44 -1.54
N TRP A 310 -1.52 -5.05 -1.58
CA TRP A 310 -1.81 -6.30 -0.89
C TRP A 310 -1.21 -7.57 -1.55
N GLN A 311 -1.20 -7.65 -2.89
CA GLN A 311 -0.83 -8.82 -3.70
C GLN A 311 0.66 -9.23 -3.58
N LEU A 312 1.34 -8.80 -2.52
CA LEU A 312 2.63 -9.28 -2.06
C LEU A 312 2.43 -10.69 -1.41
N LYS A 313 2.01 -11.60 -2.29
CA LYS A 313 1.78 -13.06 -2.36
C LYS A 313 1.44 -14.01 -1.20
N GLU A 314 1.57 -13.72 0.10
CA GLU A 314 1.39 -14.82 1.09
C GLU A 314 0.52 -14.48 2.30
N ILE A 315 -0.29 -13.44 2.15
CA ILE A 315 -1.01 -12.89 3.28
C ILE A 315 -2.51 -13.25 3.19
N PRO A 316 -3.09 -13.95 4.19
CA PRO A 316 -4.49 -14.35 4.17
C PRO A 316 -5.41 -13.14 4.00
N ARG A 317 -6.21 -13.13 2.93
CA ARG A 317 -7.18 -12.06 2.66
C ARG A 317 -8.17 -11.94 3.82
N CYS A 318 -8.52 -10.71 4.17
CA CYS A 318 -9.67 -10.44 5.01
C CYS A 318 -10.96 -10.92 4.31
N ALA A 319 -11.96 -11.28 5.11
CA ALA A 319 -13.27 -11.72 4.64
C ALA A 319 -13.99 -10.68 3.75
N LEU A 320 -13.69 -9.38 3.89
CA LEU A 320 -14.41 -8.29 3.22
C LEU A 320 -14.00 -8.01 1.78
N PHE A 321 -13.06 -8.76 1.18
CA PHE A 321 -12.61 -8.46 -0.19
C PHE A 321 -13.76 -8.38 -1.20
N ASN A 322 -14.65 -9.39 -1.17
CA ASN A 322 -15.77 -9.47 -2.12
C ASN A 322 -16.82 -8.39 -1.86
N GLU A 323 -16.99 -7.97 -0.60
CA GLU A 323 -17.98 -6.96 -0.19
C GLU A 323 -17.58 -5.54 -0.62
N LEU A 324 -16.29 -5.32 -0.85
CA LEU A 324 -15.73 -4.06 -1.34
C LEU A 324 -15.63 -4.00 -2.87
N GLN A 325 -16.21 -4.97 -3.58
CA GLN A 325 -16.29 -5.00 -5.04
C GLN A 325 -17.73 -4.84 -5.55
N PRO A 326 -17.92 -4.24 -6.74
CA PRO A 326 -16.89 -3.56 -7.56
C PRO A 326 -16.49 -2.19 -6.96
N TYR A 327 -15.25 -1.75 -7.20
CA TYR A 327 -14.70 -0.47 -6.67
C TYR A 327 -15.67 0.72 -6.77
N ALA A 328 -16.31 0.90 -7.92
CA ALA A 328 -17.15 2.06 -8.22
C ALA A 328 -18.39 2.18 -7.31
N ASP A 329 -18.81 1.07 -6.71
CA ASP A 329 -19.97 1.02 -5.83
C ASP A 329 -19.63 1.36 -4.37
N HIS A 330 -18.34 1.43 -4.04
CA HIS A 330 -17.87 1.52 -2.66
C HIS A 330 -16.94 2.70 -2.41
N PHE A 331 -16.16 3.12 -3.41
CA PHE A 331 -15.07 4.08 -3.20
C PHE A 331 -15.21 5.36 -4.03
N HIS A 332 -14.70 6.44 -3.44
CA HIS A 332 -14.51 7.73 -4.08
C HIS A 332 -13.00 8.02 -4.19
N PRO A 333 -12.52 8.61 -5.31
CA PRO A 333 -13.28 9.04 -6.47
C PRO A 333 -13.65 7.88 -7.39
N MET A 334 -14.76 8.02 -8.13
CA MET A 334 -15.13 7.08 -9.19
C MET A 334 -14.23 7.27 -10.42
N PRO A 335 -13.79 6.20 -11.09
CA PRO A 335 -12.99 6.31 -12.30
C PRO A 335 -13.79 7.02 -13.41
N ILE A 336 -13.20 8.07 -13.99
CA ILE A 336 -13.86 8.92 -15.01
C ILE A 336 -14.20 8.13 -16.29
N ARG A 337 -13.34 7.16 -16.62
CA ARG A 337 -13.51 6.31 -17.79
C ARG A 337 -13.77 4.89 -17.31
N LYS A 338 -14.82 4.27 -17.85
CA LYS A 338 -14.97 2.82 -17.74
C LYS A 338 -13.69 2.18 -18.30
N PRO A 339 -13.00 1.31 -17.57
CA PRO A 339 -11.82 0.65 -18.08
C PRO A 339 -12.24 -0.09 -19.36
N ASN A 340 -11.66 0.28 -20.50
CA ASN A 340 -11.84 -0.49 -21.72
C ASN A 340 -11.20 -1.86 -21.45
N GLU A 341 -11.84 -2.98 -21.84
CA GLU A 341 -11.36 -4.34 -21.52
C GLU A 341 -9.89 -4.59 -21.92
N GLN A 342 -9.39 -3.83 -22.88
CA GLN A 342 -8.03 -3.91 -23.42
C GLN A 342 -6.99 -3.04 -22.68
N THR A 343 -7.42 -2.16 -21.77
CA THR A 343 -6.49 -1.22 -21.11
C THR A 343 -5.83 -1.94 -19.95
N ILE A 344 -4.52 -2.18 -20.06
CA ILE A 344 -3.70 -2.66 -18.94
C ILE A 344 -3.86 -1.65 -17.80
N ILE A 345 -4.57 -2.04 -16.74
CA ILE A 345 -4.81 -1.21 -15.56
C ILE A 345 -3.44 -1.02 -14.90
N ASN A 346 -2.95 0.22 -14.89
CA ASN A 346 -1.79 0.54 -14.06
C ASN A 346 -2.25 0.47 -12.59
N ASN A 347 -1.52 -0.31 -11.81
CA ASN A 347 -1.82 -0.65 -10.42
C ASN A 347 -1.89 0.55 -9.46
N ARG A 348 -1.46 1.73 -9.90
CA ARG A 348 -1.51 3.00 -9.15
C ARG A 348 -2.57 3.96 -9.70
N ARG A 349 -3.71 3.43 -10.17
CA ARG A 349 -4.82 4.24 -10.71
C ARG A 349 -6.08 4.06 -9.88
N ILE A 350 -6.89 5.12 -9.85
CA ILE A 350 -8.26 5.08 -9.36
C ILE A 350 -9.03 3.96 -10.09
N GLY A 351 -9.81 3.18 -9.34
CA GLY A 351 -10.55 2.03 -9.88
C GLY A 351 -9.90 0.68 -9.61
N VAL A 352 -8.66 0.64 -9.10
CA VAL A 352 -8.05 -0.61 -8.63
C VAL A 352 -8.81 -1.12 -7.39
N PRO A 353 -9.12 -2.43 -7.29
CA PRO A 353 -9.76 -3.02 -6.12
C PRO A 353 -9.07 -2.63 -4.81
N PHE A 354 -9.86 -2.41 -3.75
CA PHE A 354 -9.36 -2.14 -2.40
C PHE A 354 -9.70 -3.30 -1.48
N GLN A 355 -8.87 -3.48 -0.44
CA GLN A 355 -9.08 -4.49 0.58
C GLN A 355 -8.95 -3.86 1.96
N ALA A 356 -9.84 -4.28 2.87
CA ALA A 356 -9.68 -4.09 4.30
C ALA A 356 -8.72 -5.15 4.83
N VAL A 357 -7.71 -4.74 5.60
CA VAL A 357 -6.62 -5.59 6.05
C VAL A 357 -6.35 -5.31 7.53
N ALA A 358 -6.20 -6.36 8.34
CA ALA A 358 -5.73 -6.23 9.73
C ALA A 358 -4.30 -6.77 9.86
N LEU A 359 -3.40 -5.91 10.32
CA LEU A 359 -2.00 -6.22 10.62
C LEU A 359 -1.80 -6.17 12.13
N THR A 360 -1.25 -7.23 12.70
CA THR A 360 -0.92 -7.31 14.13
C THR A 360 0.56 -7.64 14.26
N PRO A 361 1.38 -6.82 14.95
CA PRO A 361 2.78 -7.16 15.21
C PRO A 361 2.95 -8.54 15.83
N LEU A 362 3.93 -9.31 15.36
CA LEU A 362 4.28 -10.60 15.96
C LEU A 362 4.86 -10.43 17.37
N GLU A 363 4.68 -11.44 18.20
CA GLU A 363 5.37 -11.51 19.51
C GLU A 363 6.87 -11.62 19.29
N GLU A 364 7.27 -12.66 18.58
CA GLU A 364 8.63 -12.95 18.21
C GLU A 364 8.94 -12.27 16.88
N GLN A 365 9.66 -11.15 16.97
CA GLN A 365 10.12 -10.43 15.79
C GLN A 365 11.33 -11.14 15.19
N VAL A 366 11.30 -11.35 13.87
CA VAL A 366 12.42 -11.99 13.14
C VAL A 366 13.66 -11.10 13.13
N ILE A 367 13.47 -9.79 13.25
CA ILE A 367 14.51 -8.79 13.19
C ILE A 367 14.86 -8.35 14.61
N ASP A 368 16.13 -8.56 15.00
CA ASP A 368 16.71 -7.97 16.19
C ASP A 368 16.71 -6.43 16.04
N PRO A 369 16.12 -5.66 16.98
CA PRO A 369 16.09 -4.21 16.93
C PRO A 369 17.48 -3.58 16.75
N ALA A 370 18.51 -4.17 17.37
CA ALA A 370 19.89 -3.67 17.26
C ALA A 370 20.53 -3.92 15.88
N LYS A 371 19.94 -4.80 15.06
CA LYS A 371 20.42 -5.17 13.73
C LYS A 371 19.51 -4.68 12.61
N LEU A 372 18.50 -3.86 12.89
CA LEU A 372 17.56 -3.37 11.88
C LEU A 372 18.28 -2.70 10.70
N ASP A 373 19.27 -1.84 10.98
CA ASP A 373 20.02 -1.15 9.92
C ASP A 373 20.84 -2.10 9.05
N ILE A 374 21.40 -3.16 9.65
CA ILE A 374 22.14 -4.22 8.93
C ILE A 374 21.16 -5.02 8.06
N TRP A 375 20.01 -5.40 8.62
CA TRP A 375 18.98 -6.11 7.90
C TRP A 375 18.50 -5.30 6.68
N ASP A 376 18.24 -4.01 6.86
CA ASP A 376 17.86 -3.11 5.77
C ASP A 376 18.94 -2.94 4.71
N TYR A 377 20.19 -2.82 5.13
CA TYR A 377 21.32 -2.77 4.21
C TYR A 377 21.32 -4.02 3.32
N CYS A 378 21.20 -5.20 3.92
CA CYS A 378 21.15 -6.47 3.20
C CYS A 378 19.98 -6.54 2.23
N VAL A 379 18.76 -6.27 2.70
CA VAL A 379 17.55 -6.32 1.87
C VAL A 379 17.63 -5.31 0.72
N ARG A 380 18.02 -4.05 0.99
CA ARG A 380 18.14 -3.04 -0.05
C ARG A 380 19.14 -3.44 -1.12
N ARG A 381 20.31 -3.97 -0.75
CA ARG A 381 21.36 -4.38 -1.69
C ARG A 381 20.94 -5.60 -2.51
N LEU A 382 20.45 -6.66 -1.87
CA LEU A 382 20.06 -7.88 -2.55
C LEU A 382 18.87 -7.67 -3.51
N PHE A 383 17.91 -6.82 -3.14
CA PHE A 383 16.72 -6.59 -3.95
C PHE A 383 16.91 -5.59 -5.10
N VAL A 384 18.07 -4.93 -5.23
CA VAL A 384 18.42 -4.20 -6.46
C VAL A 384 18.37 -5.15 -7.66
N ARG A 385 18.90 -6.36 -7.49
CA ARG A 385 18.96 -7.41 -8.51
C ARG A 385 18.07 -8.59 -8.14
N ARG A 386 16.83 -8.33 -7.74
CA ARG A 386 15.89 -9.36 -7.24
C ARG A 386 15.67 -10.59 -8.14
N ALA A 387 15.89 -10.47 -9.46
CA ALA A 387 15.71 -11.56 -10.43
C ALA A 387 17.03 -12.28 -10.76
N THR A 388 18.14 -11.80 -10.22
CA THR A 388 19.46 -12.41 -10.35
C THR A 388 19.62 -13.43 -9.22
N ALA A 389 20.25 -14.57 -9.53
CA ALA A 389 20.54 -15.60 -8.55
C ALA A 389 21.36 -15.06 -7.35
N LEU A 390 21.13 -15.61 -6.16
CA LEU A 390 21.77 -15.16 -4.92
C LEU A 390 23.29 -15.22 -4.99
N ASP A 391 23.86 -16.26 -5.61
CA ASP A 391 25.31 -16.44 -5.79
C ASP A 391 25.99 -15.27 -6.52
N GLN A 392 25.25 -14.59 -7.40
CA GLN A 392 25.68 -13.45 -8.18
C GLN A 392 25.34 -12.12 -7.51
N CYS A 393 24.20 -12.00 -6.84
CA CYS A 393 23.79 -10.74 -6.20
C CYS A 393 24.39 -10.54 -4.80
N ILE A 394 24.85 -11.60 -4.13
CA ILE A 394 25.46 -11.50 -2.80
C ILE A 394 26.71 -10.61 -2.78
N GLU A 395 27.41 -10.49 -3.91
CA GLU A 395 28.56 -9.58 -4.07
C GLU A 395 28.19 -8.10 -3.91
N ASP A 396 26.91 -7.73 -4.06
CA ASP A 396 26.44 -6.35 -3.81
C ASP A 396 26.49 -5.96 -2.34
N LEU A 397 26.61 -6.94 -1.43
CA LEU A 397 26.81 -6.68 -0.01
C LEU A 397 28.22 -6.13 0.29
N GLY A 398 29.21 -6.45 -0.55
CA GLY A 398 30.58 -5.97 -0.43
C GLY A 398 31.64 -7.00 -0.87
N PRO A 399 32.93 -6.59 -0.93
CA PRO A 399 34.03 -7.49 -1.27
C PRO A 399 34.09 -8.71 -0.35
N GLY A 400 34.21 -9.90 -0.94
CA GLY A 400 34.31 -11.16 -0.19
C GLY A 400 32.97 -11.74 0.29
N ALA A 401 31.83 -11.12 -0.01
CA ALA A 401 30.51 -11.60 0.42
C ALA A 401 30.15 -13.02 -0.10
N LYS A 402 30.77 -13.48 -1.20
CA LYS A 402 30.65 -14.87 -1.68
C LYS A 402 31.07 -15.91 -0.64
N SER A 403 31.95 -15.56 0.30
CA SER A 403 32.35 -16.46 1.40
C SER A 403 31.20 -16.79 2.36
N LEU A 404 30.07 -16.08 2.28
CA LEU A 404 28.85 -16.35 3.05
C LEU A 404 28.02 -17.48 2.45
N LEU A 405 28.13 -17.77 1.14
CA LEU A 405 27.29 -18.75 0.46
C LEU A 405 27.35 -20.15 1.09
N PRO A 406 28.52 -20.71 1.46
CA PRO A 406 28.56 -22.02 2.14
C PRO A 406 27.82 -22.01 3.48
N LYS A 407 27.86 -20.90 4.22
CA LYS A 407 27.15 -20.75 5.51
C LYS A 407 25.64 -20.64 5.30
N LEU A 408 25.21 -19.91 4.28
CA LEU A 408 23.80 -19.81 3.90
C LEU A 408 23.25 -21.17 3.48
N ASN A 409 23.96 -21.87 2.59
CA ASN A 409 23.57 -23.20 2.12
C ASN A 409 23.47 -24.24 3.26
N SER A 410 24.29 -24.10 4.31
CA SER A 410 24.20 -24.99 5.48
C SER A 410 22.98 -24.75 6.37
N LYS A 411 22.35 -23.57 6.27
CA LYS A 411 21.25 -23.14 7.14
C LYS A 411 19.89 -23.11 6.43
N ILE A 412 19.89 -22.78 5.15
CA ILE A 412 18.69 -22.69 4.33
C ILE A 412 18.29 -24.12 3.96
N ASN A 413 17.28 -24.63 4.66
CA ASN A 413 16.71 -25.95 4.41
C ASN A 413 15.62 -25.83 3.34
N THR A 414 15.98 -25.34 2.15
CA THR A 414 15.02 -25.22 1.04
C THR A 414 15.09 -26.46 0.17
N GLU A 415 13.94 -27.09 -0.05
CA GLU A 415 13.74 -28.08 -1.13
C GLU A 415 13.99 -27.47 -2.52
N ALA A 416 14.10 -26.14 -2.61
CA ALA A 416 14.43 -25.41 -3.83
C ALA A 416 15.86 -25.73 -4.30
N GLN A 417 15.97 -26.16 -5.56
CA GLN A 417 17.25 -26.48 -6.20
C GLN A 417 18.03 -25.19 -6.50
N TRP A 418 19.25 -25.10 -5.97
CA TRP A 418 20.17 -23.99 -6.23
C TRP A 418 20.45 -23.83 -7.74
N PRO A 419 20.56 -22.59 -8.27
CA PRO A 419 20.57 -21.30 -7.56
C PRO A 419 19.18 -20.65 -7.42
N PHE A 420 18.88 -20.13 -6.24
CA PHE A 420 17.65 -19.37 -5.98
C PHE A 420 17.88 -17.85 -6.07
N ALA A 421 16.86 -17.09 -6.47
CA ALA A 421 16.90 -15.62 -6.50
C ALA A 421 16.50 -15.04 -5.12
N PRO A 422 16.83 -13.78 -4.80
CA PRO A 422 16.38 -13.13 -3.56
C PRO A 422 14.86 -13.16 -3.34
N THR A 423 14.06 -13.28 -4.41
CA THR A 423 12.60 -13.43 -4.32
C THR A 423 12.13 -14.78 -3.79
N ASP A 424 13.01 -15.78 -3.81
CA ASP A 424 12.72 -17.15 -3.44
C ASP A 424 13.12 -17.44 -1.99
N LEU A 425 13.85 -16.52 -1.35
CA LEU A 425 14.13 -16.57 0.07
C LEU A 425 12.81 -16.46 0.84
N GLY A 426 12.62 -17.35 1.82
CA GLY A 426 11.53 -17.28 2.77
C GLY A 426 11.88 -16.40 3.96
N ILE A 427 10.86 -16.05 4.73
CA ILE A 427 10.97 -15.34 6.02
C ILE A 427 12.01 -15.98 6.97
N ASN A 428 12.03 -17.30 7.04
CA ASN A 428 12.88 -18.06 7.97
C ASN A 428 14.34 -18.14 7.49
N ASP A 429 14.60 -17.94 6.20
CA ASP A 429 15.96 -18.00 5.64
C ASP A 429 16.81 -16.78 6.06
N ALA A 430 16.15 -15.72 6.56
CA ALA A 430 16.80 -14.54 7.12
C ALA A 430 17.24 -14.72 8.59
N MET A 431 16.78 -15.76 9.30
CA MET A 431 17.19 -16.04 10.68
C MET A 431 18.60 -16.65 10.75
N LEU A 432 19.63 -15.82 10.69
CA LEU A 432 21.03 -16.27 10.82
C LEU A 432 21.54 -16.37 12.27
N ASP A 433 20.69 -16.06 13.26
CA ASP A 433 21.10 -15.71 14.63
C ASP A 433 21.34 -16.86 15.61
N SER A 434 21.46 -18.11 15.14
CA SER A 434 22.06 -19.16 15.97
C SER A 434 23.58 -19.02 16.17
N TYR A 435 24.20 -17.90 15.77
CA TYR A 435 25.59 -17.61 16.12
C TYR A 435 25.66 -17.17 17.59
N LYS A 436 25.64 -18.16 18.50
CA LYS A 436 26.26 -18.00 19.82
C LYS A 436 27.70 -17.61 19.53
N GLY A 437 28.03 -16.32 19.70
CA GLY A 437 29.38 -15.83 19.56
C GLY A 437 30.31 -16.80 20.29
N ARG A 438 31.44 -17.16 19.67
CA ARG A 438 32.50 -17.85 20.39
C ARG A 438 32.79 -17.01 21.61
N ASN A 439 32.31 -17.45 22.77
CA ASN A 439 32.86 -17.04 24.05
C ASN A 439 34.34 -17.38 23.90
N THR A 440 35.12 -16.33 23.71
CA THR A 440 36.56 -16.37 23.83
C THR A 440 36.79 -16.67 25.30
N GLN A 441 36.92 -17.95 25.61
CA GLN A 441 37.65 -18.38 26.80
C GLN A 441 39.05 -17.80 26.64
N ARG A 442 39.30 -16.71 27.37
CA ARG A 442 40.61 -16.31 27.82
C ARG A 442 40.59 -16.32 29.32
#